data_AF-A0A177G9C4-F1
#
_entry.id   AF-A0A177G9C4-F1
#
_cell.length_a   1.000
_cell.length_b   1.000
_cell.length_c   1.000
_cell.angle_alpha   90.00
_cell.angle_beta   90.00
_cell.angle_gamma   90.00
#
_symmetry.space_group_name_H-M   'P 1'
#
loop_
_entity.id
_entity.type
_entity.pdbx_description
1 polymer ?
#
loop_
_entity_poly.entity_id
_entity_poly.type
_entity_poly.pdbx_seq_one_letter_code
_entity_poly.pdbx_strand_id
1 'polypeptide(L)'
;MPVADGKLVAIEDLAKADPMPAPYVVKPVSEGSSVGVSIVRSGSNTRQEIVENWRYGPHALVEAFIPGKEITIGVLGDRALTVTDITPAPGGGHDFYDYDAKYTNGGSSHVLPAAIDDAVSKQACEIAVAAHQALGCSGASRSDFRLDDTGPGPARLVLLEVNTQPGMTATSLLPEQAAYCGISYPELCGWLVEQAACPQ
;
A
#
# COMPACT_ATOMS: atom_id res chain seq x y z
N MET A 1 -4.06 -8.14 -12.90
CA MET A 1 -4.12 -7.47 -11.58
C MET A 1 -4.62 -6.05 -11.78
N PRO A 2 -5.55 -5.53 -10.96
CA PRO A 2 -6.01 -4.16 -11.08
C PRO A 2 -4.98 -3.23 -10.42
N VAL A 3 -4.13 -2.59 -11.22
CA VAL A 3 -3.14 -1.61 -10.74
C VAL A 3 -3.54 -0.20 -11.18
N ALA A 4 -2.96 0.82 -10.55
CA ALA A 4 -3.18 2.20 -10.96
C ALA A 4 -2.61 2.43 -12.37
N ASP A 5 -3.27 3.28 -13.16
CA ASP A 5 -2.71 3.73 -14.44
C ASP A 5 -1.48 4.58 -14.13
N GLY A 6 -0.31 4.12 -14.58
CA GLY A 6 0.94 4.76 -14.25
C GLY A 6 2.02 4.62 -15.32
N LYS A 7 3.05 5.45 -15.20
CA LYS A 7 4.20 5.45 -16.10
C LYS A 7 5.45 5.96 -15.38
N LEU A 8 6.60 5.49 -15.87
CA LEU A 8 7.89 6.08 -15.51
C LEU A 8 8.05 7.41 -16.26
N VAL A 9 8.43 8.45 -15.53
CA VAL A 9 8.63 9.80 -16.05
C VAL A 9 10.01 10.29 -15.64
N ALA A 10 10.79 10.77 -16.60
CA ALA A 10 12.05 11.44 -16.31
C ALA A 10 11.79 12.73 -15.54
N ILE A 11 12.59 13.05 -14.53
CA ILE A 11 12.39 14.25 -13.70
C ILE A 11 12.44 15.54 -14.53
N GLU A 12 13.27 15.55 -15.57
CA GLU A 12 13.33 16.64 -16.55
C GLU A 12 12.00 16.86 -17.29
N ASP A 13 11.25 15.79 -17.57
CA ASP A 13 9.96 15.89 -18.23
C ASP A 13 8.86 16.28 -17.23
N LEU A 14 8.95 15.78 -15.99
CA LEU A 14 8.10 16.22 -14.88
C LEU A 14 8.27 17.73 -14.61
N ALA A 15 9.45 18.31 -14.83
CA ALA A 15 9.67 19.74 -14.71
C ALA A 15 8.93 20.55 -15.79
N LYS A 16 8.82 20.01 -17.01
CA LYS A 16 8.26 20.73 -18.17
C LYS A 16 6.73 20.80 -18.15
N ALA A 17 6.05 19.70 -17.87
CA ALA A 17 4.59 19.64 -17.91
C ALA A 17 4.02 18.56 -16.97
N ASP A 18 2.71 18.64 -16.72
CA ASP A 18 1.99 17.57 -16.04
C ASP A 18 1.95 16.31 -16.93
N PRO A 19 2.39 15.15 -16.43
CA PRO A 19 2.42 13.92 -17.21
C PRO A 19 1.03 13.31 -17.44
N MET A 20 0.04 13.65 -16.60
CA MET A 20 -1.35 13.18 -16.70
C MET A 20 -2.29 14.19 -16.02
N PRO A 21 -3.62 14.11 -16.25
CA PRO A 21 -4.58 14.95 -15.55
C PRO A 21 -4.50 14.78 -14.02
N ALA A 22 -4.51 15.89 -13.29
CA ALA A 22 -4.55 15.87 -11.83
C ALA A 22 -5.93 15.43 -11.29
N PRO A 23 -5.99 14.81 -10.09
CA PRO A 23 -4.86 14.50 -9.21
C PRO A 23 -4.07 13.25 -9.63
N TYR A 24 -2.76 13.29 -9.39
CA TYR A 24 -1.86 12.15 -9.60
C TYR A 24 -0.83 12.05 -8.48
N VAL A 25 -0.25 10.87 -8.30
CA VAL A 25 0.78 10.57 -7.30
C VAL A 25 2.13 10.50 -8.00
N VAL A 26 3.15 11.11 -7.40
CA VAL A 26 4.56 10.94 -7.77
C VAL A 26 5.26 10.18 -6.66
N LYS A 27 5.95 9.09 -6.98
CA LYS A 27 6.69 8.29 -6.00
C LYS A 27 8.03 7.79 -6.56
N PRO A 28 9.04 7.55 -5.72
CA PRO A 28 10.26 6.89 -6.15
C PRO A 28 9.98 5.49 -6.68
N VAL A 29 10.84 5.01 -7.58
CA VAL A 29 10.69 3.66 -8.17
C VAL A 29 11.08 2.56 -7.19
N SER A 30 11.98 2.86 -6.24
CA SER A 30 12.61 1.84 -5.39
C SER A 30 12.87 2.37 -3.98
N GLU A 31 11.86 2.98 -3.37
CA GLU A 31 11.86 3.36 -1.96
C GLU A 31 10.68 2.71 -1.23
N GLY A 32 10.78 2.61 0.09
CA GLY A 32 9.75 2.07 0.96
C GLY A 32 9.18 3.10 1.93
N SER A 33 8.24 2.67 2.76
CA SER A 33 7.71 3.46 3.88
C SER A 33 7.14 4.83 3.49
N SER A 34 6.56 4.92 2.28
CA SER A 34 5.96 6.16 1.73
C SER A 34 6.96 7.32 1.56
N VAL A 35 8.27 7.07 1.63
CA VAL A 35 9.29 8.10 1.48
C VAL A 35 9.25 8.65 0.05
N GLY A 36 9.16 9.98 -0.08
CA GLY A 36 9.14 10.66 -1.38
C GLY A 36 7.82 10.54 -2.15
N VAL A 37 6.78 9.98 -1.56
CA VAL A 37 5.43 9.94 -2.16
C VAL A 37 4.78 11.32 -2.01
N SER A 38 4.22 11.85 -3.09
CA SER A 38 3.56 13.15 -3.10
C SER A 38 2.35 13.16 -4.02
N ILE A 39 1.26 13.80 -3.59
CA ILE A 39 0.03 13.94 -4.39
C ILE A 39 0.04 15.33 -5.03
N VAL A 40 0.05 15.37 -6.36
CA VAL A 40 -0.13 16.61 -7.12
C VAL A 40 -1.61 16.81 -7.37
N ARG A 41 -2.16 17.94 -6.89
CA ARG A 41 -3.56 18.33 -7.08
C ARG A 41 -3.67 19.43 -8.12
N SER A 42 -4.84 19.57 -8.73
CA SER A 42 -5.08 20.62 -9.72
C SER A 42 -4.82 22.00 -9.11
N GLY A 43 -4.01 22.81 -9.80
CA GLY A 43 -3.66 24.16 -9.36
C GLY A 43 -2.64 24.25 -8.21
N SER A 44 -2.04 23.13 -7.77
CA SER A 44 -0.98 23.17 -6.74
C SER A 44 0.41 23.41 -7.35
N ASN A 45 1.33 23.95 -6.54
CA ASN A 45 2.75 24.08 -6.89
C ASN A 45 3.57 22.82 -6.57
N THR A 46 2.92 21.76 -6.09
CA THR A 46 3.57 20.53 -5.60
C THR A 46 4.50 19.89 -6.64
N ARG A 47 4.15 19.93 -7.94
CA ARG A 47 5.04 19.42 -9.00
C ARG A 47 6.39 20.11 -9.01
N GLN A 48 6.43 21.43 -8.83
CA GLN A 48 7.67 22.21 -8.81
C GLN A 48 8.49 21.86 -7.56
N GLU A 49 7.85 21.81 -6.40
CA GLU A 49 8.49 21.43 -5.13
C GLU A 49 9.11 20.03 -5.20
N ILE A 50 8.40 19.06 -5.81
CA ILE A 50 8.92 17.71 -6.04
C ILE A 50 10.20 17.77 -6.88
N VAL A 51 10.17 18.46 -8.02
CA VAL A 51 11.31 18.55 -8.95
C VAL A 51 12.52 19.21 -8.30
N GLU A 52 12.31 20.28 -7.53
CA GLU A 52 13.39 21.00 -6.82
C GLU A 52 14.07 20.15 -5.74
N ASN A 53 13.31 19.29 -5.07
CA ASN A 53 13.80 18.48 -3.95
C ASN A 53 14.08 17.01 -4.33
N TRP A 54 13.93 16.65 -5.61
CA TRP A 54 14.03 15.26 -6.04
C TRP A 54 15.45 14.71 -5.89
N ARG A 55 15.57 13.57 -5.21
CA ARG A 55 16.86 12.91 -4.92
C ARG A 55 16.88 11.41 -5.16
N TYR A 56 15.82 10.86 -5.76
CA TYR A 56 15.59 9.41 -5.86
C TYR A 56 15.99 8.83 -7.23
N GLY A 57 16.89 9.50 -7.94
CA GLY A 57 17.37 9.10 -9.27
C GLY A 57 16.68 9.82 -10.43
N PRO A 58 16.93 9.40 -11.68
CA PRO A 58 16.52 10.16 -12.87
C PRO A 58 15.03 10.02 -13.24
N HIS A 59 14.32 9.06 -12.63
CA HIS A 59 12.93 8.77 -12.94
C HIS A 59 12.08 8.73 -11.68
N ALA A 60 10.84 9.18 -11.81
CA ALA A 60 9.76 8.93 -10.86
C ALA A 60 8.73 8.00 -11.47
N LEU A 61 8.05 7.22 -10.62
CA LEU A 61 6.81 6.56 -10.99
C LEU A 61 5.66 7.54 -10.75
N VAL A 62 4.87 7.78 -11.79
CA VAL A 62 3.70 8.65 -11.74
C VAL A 62 2.44 7.83 -11.99
N GLU A 63 1.48 7.91 -11.08
CA GLU A 63 0.25 7.12 -11.10
C GLU A 63 -0.98 8.00 -10.92
N ALA A 64 -2.11 7.63 -11.54
CA ALA A 64 -3.39 8.28 -11.27
C ALA A 64 -3.75 8.14 -9.79
N PHE A 65 -4.19 9.23 -9.16
CA PHE A 65 -4.61 9.18 -7.76
C PHE A 65 -5.94 8.41 -7.64
N ILE A 66 -5.98 7.44 -6.73
CA ILE A 66 -7.18 6.65 -6.45
C ILE A 66 -7.79 7.13 -5.12
N PRO A 67 -8.99 7.72 -5.11
CA PRO A 67 -9.64 8.16 -3.88
C PRO A 67 -10.20 6.96 -3.07
N GLY A 68 -10.87 7.26 -1.95
CA GLY A 68 -11.48 6.25 -1.09
C GLY A 68 -10.55 5.71 0.01
N LYS A 69 -10.82 4.48 0.43
CA LYS A 69 -10.17 3.82 1.57
C LYS A 69 -8.80 3.26 1.20
N GLU A 70 -7.91 3.18 2.19
CA GLU A 70 -6.70 2.38 2.10
C GLU A 70 -6.92 1.08 2.86
N ILE A 71 -6.72 -0.05 2.18
CA ILE A 71 -6.87 -1.36 2.80
C ILE A 71 -5.64 -2.22 2.57
N THR A 72 -5.34 -3.10 3.51
CA THR A 72 -4.20 -4.00 3.43
C THR A 72 -4.56 -5.44 3.73
N ILE A 73 -3.86 -6.37 3.09
CA ILE A 73 -4.04 -7.80 3.25
C ILE A 73 -2.67 -8.47 3.40
N GLY A 74 -2.46 -9.14 4.52
CA GLY A 74 -1.35 -10.04 4.76
C GLY A 74 -1.61 -11.40 4.11
N VAL A 75 -0.57 -11.95 3.50
CA VAL A 75 -0.54 -13.29 2.90
C VAL A 75 0.54 -14.10 3.59
N LEU A 76 0.20 -15.31 4.03
CA LEU A 76 1.11 -16.31 4.55
C LEU A 76 1.10 -17.51 3.60
N GLY A 77 2.15 -17.64 2.78
CA GLY A 77 2.27 -18.68 1.76
C GLY A 77 1.22 -18.48 0.67
N ASP A 78 0.24 -19.38 0.60
CA ASP A 78 -0.85 -19.36 -0.37
C ASP A 78 -2.17 -18.80 0.20
N ARG A 79 -2.16 -18.34 1.45
CA ARG A 79 -3.36 -17.93 2.18
C ARG A 79 -3.33 -16.46 2.58
N ALA A 80 -4.37 -15.71 2.18
CA ALA A 80 -4.67 -14.40 2.76
C ALA A 80 -5.24 -14.52 4.19
N LEU A 81 -4.90 -13.56 5.05
CA LEU A 81 -5.36 -13.51 6.44
C LEU A 81 -6.75 -12.86 6.56
N THR A 82 -6.80 -11.53 6.46
CA THR A 82 -8.03 -10.72 6.50
C THR A 82 -7.75 -9.35 5.90
N VAL A 83 -8.77 -8.51 5.80
CA VAL A 83 -8.65 -7.13 5.33
C VAL A 83 -8.60 -6.18 6.52
N THR A 84 -7.60 -5.29 6.56
CA THR A 84 -7.56 -4.16 7.49
C THR A 84 -7.87 -2.87 6.72
N ASP A 85 -8.82 -2.07 7.21
CA ASP A 85 -9.01 -0.68 6.77
C ASP A 85 -8.07 0.20 7.60
N ILE A 86 -7.20 0.94 6.91
CA ILE A 86 -6.23 1.86 7.51
C ILE A 86 -6.73 3.28 7.29
N THR A 87 -7.09 3.95 8.38
CA THR A 87 -7.46 5.36 8.35
C THR A 87 -6.35 6.18 9.04
N PRO A 88 -5.65 7.08 8.34
CA PRO A 88 -4.69 8.00 8.95
C PRO A 88 -5.36 8.87 10.03
N ALA A 89 -4.66 9.16 11.12
CA ALA A 89 -5.22 9.97 12.21
C ALA A 89 -5.44 11.43 11.76
N PRO A 90 -6.59 12.07 12.10
CA PRO A 90 -6.80 13.49 11.83
C PRO A 90 -5.73 14.35 12.51
N GLY A 91 -5.09 15.25 11.76
CA GLY A 91 -4.13 16.23 12.31
C GLY A 91 -2.65 15.99 11.98
N GLY A 92 -2.31 14.93 11.25
CA GLY A 92 -0.94 14.67 10.77
C GLY A 92 -0.49 15.51 9.56
N GLY A 93 -1.34 16.38 9.01
CA GLY A 93 -0.99 17.22 7.86
C GLY A 93 -1.01 16.53 6.49
N HIS A 94 -1.31 15.23 6.44
CA HIS A 94 -1.24 14.43 5.22
C HIS A 94 -2.54 13.65 4.96
N ASP A 95 -3.02 13.71 3.71
CA ASP A 95 -4.28 13.08 3.24
C ASP A 95 -4.17 11.56 2.99
N PHE A 96 -3.06 10.90 3.37
CA PHE A 96 -2.78 9.48 3.06
C PHE A 96 -1.83 8.84 4.09
N TYR A 97 -1.69 7.50 4.06
CA TYR A 97 -0.88 6.72 5.01
C TYR A 97 0.63 6.86 4.72
N ASP A 98 1.25 7.82 5.39
CA ASP A 98 2.65 8.18 5.23
C ASP A 98 3.57 7.54 6.29
N TYR A 99 4.84 7.94 6.30
CA TYR A 99 5.83 7.45 7.28
C TYR A 99 5.41 7.77 8.72
N ASP A 100 4.94 8.98 8.98
CA ASP A 100 4.58 9.42 10.33
C ASP A 100 3.35 8.66 10.85
N ALA A 101 2.39 8.37 9.99
CA ALA A 101 1.23 7.52 10.29
C ALA A 101 1.60 6.05 10.58
N LYS A 102 2.72 5.56 10.01
CA LYS A 102 3.21 4.17 10.15
C LYS A 102 3.99 3.91 11.45
N TYR A 103 4.70 4.91 11.98
CA TYR A 103 5.64 4.70 13.09
C TYR A 103 5.32 5.51 14.35
N THR A 104 4.40 6.48 14.28
CA THR A 104 3.94 7.21 15.46
C THR A 104 2.82 6.44 16.14
N ASN A 105 2.94 6.21 17.45
CA ASN A 105 1.85 5.60 18.22
C ASN A 105 0.60 6.49 18.16
N GLY A 106 -0.50 5.97 17.61
CA GLY A 106 -1.72 6.73 17.34
C GLY A 106 -1.72 7.53 16.02
N GLY A 107 -0.75 7.31 15.11
CA GLY A 107 -0.69 7.97 13.80
C GLY A 107 -1.73 7.47 12.79
N SER A 108 -2.38 6.34 13.08
CA SER A 108 -3.46 5.76 12.28
C SER A 108 -4.39 4.91 13.15
N SER A 109 -5.62 4.72 12.68
CA SER A 109 -6.59 3.80 13.26
C SER A 109 -6.84 2.63 12.31
N HIS A 110 -6.90 1.42 12.85
CA HIS A 110 -7.13 0.20 12.09
C HIS A 110 -8.51 -0.36 12.41
N VAL A 111 -9.26 -0.76 11.38
CA VAL A 111 -10.50 -1.52 11.53
C VAL A 111 -10.29 -2.90 10.94
N LEU A 112 -10.45 -3.92 11.78
CA LEU A 112 -10.15 -5.31 11.49
C LEU A 112 -11.27 -6.22 12.06
N PRO A 113 -12.01 -6.96 11.21
CA PRO A 113 -11.94 -6.92 9.75
C PRO A 113 -12.49 -5.57 9.23
N ALA A 114 -12.02 -5.14 8.06
CA ALA A 114 -12.52 -3.94 7.42
C ALA A 114 -14.05 -3.97 7.25
N ALA A 115 -14.71 -2.85 7.56
CA ALA A 115 -16.16 -2.71 7.38
C ALA A 115 -16.49 -2.39 5.91
N ILE A 116 -16.34 -3.38 5.04
CA ILE A 116 -16.60 -3.31 3.59
C ILE A 116 -17.47 -4.48 3.14
N ASP A 117 -17.98 -4.42 1.90
CA ASP A 117 -18.76 -5.50 1.32
C ASP A 117 -17.97 -6.83 1.27
N ASP A 118 -18.62 -7.94 1.64
CA ASP A 118 -17.99 -9.26 1.73
C ASP A 118 -17.42 -9.72 0.38
N ALA A 119 -18.07 -9.38 -0.74
CA ALA A 119 -17.57 -9.74 -2.07
C ALA A 119 -16.29 -8.95 -2.41
N VAL A 120 -16.22 -7.67 -2.02
CA VAL A 120 -15.01 -6.84 -2.18
C VAL A 120 -13.88 -7.37 -1.30
N SER A 121 -14.17 -7.72 -0.04
CA SER A 121 -13.21 -8.31 0.88
C SER A 121 -12.62 -9.61 0.33
N LYS A 122 -13.48 -10.51 -0.15
CA LYS A 122 -13.06 -11.76 -0.79
C LYS A 122 -12.20 -11.50 -2.03
N GLN A 123 -12.62 -10.59 -2.90
CA GLN A 123 -11.87 -10.23 -4.11
C GLN A 123 -10.48 -9.65 -3.76
N ALA A 124 -10.39 -8.83 -2.70
CA ALA A 124 -9.12 -8.27 -2.25
C ALA A 124 -8.15 -9.36 -1.77
N CYS A 125 -8.64 -10.31 -0.99
CA CYS A 125 -7.87 -11.48 -0.56
C CYS A 125 -7.38 -12.33 -1.75
N GLU A 126 -8.25 -12.60 -2.74
CA GLU A 126 -7.89 -13.34 -3.95
C GLU A 126 -6.79 -12.62 -4.75
N ILE A 127 -6.89 -11.30 -4.90
CA ILE A 127 -5.88 -10.50 -5.60
C ILE A 127 -4.57 -10.47 -4.83
N ALA A 128 -4.60 -10.37 -3.50
CA ALA A 128 -3.39 -10.37 -2.66
C ALA A 128 -2.61 -11.70 -2.81
N VAL A 129 -3.30 -12.84 -2.79
CA VAL A 129 -2.68 -14.16 -3.03
C VAL A 129 -2.13 -14.24 -4.45
N ALA A 130 -2.89 -13.81 -5.45
CA ALA A 130 -2.44 -13.82 -6.84
C ALA A 130 -1.21 -12.92 -7.06
N ALA A 131 -1.14 -11.76 -6.40
CA ALA A 131 0.00 -10.85 -6.46
C ALA A 131 1.25 -11.45 -5.79
N HIS A 132 1.09 -12.05 -4.60
CA HIS A 132 2.16 -12.78 -3.90
C HIS A 132 2.78 -13.84 -4.81
N GLN A 133 1.94 -14.68 -5.43
CA GLN A 133 2.37 -15.75 -6.32
C GLN A 133 3.00 -15.22 -7.62
N ALA A 134 2.39 -14.21 -8.25
CA ALA A 134 2.89 -13.63 -9.51
C ALA A 134 4.28 -12.98 -9.35
N LEU A 135 4.59 -12.46 -8.16
CA LEU A 135 5.89 -11.89 -7.83
C LEU A 135 6.90 -12.94 -7.36
N GLY A 136 6.52 -14.22 -7.27
CA GLY A 136 7.38 -15.28 -6.75
C GLY A 136 7.73 -15.12 -5.28
N CYS A 137 6.87 -14.45 -4.50
CA CYS A 137 7.05 -14.33 -3.06
C CYS A 137 6.95 -15.70 -2.39
N SER A 138 7.64 -15.82 -1.26
CA SER A 138 7.60 -16.97 -0.36
C SER A 138 7.49 -16.49 1.08
N GLY A 139 6.92 -17.30 1.97
CA GLY A 139 6.70 -16.88 3.36
C GLY A 139 5.59 -15.83 3.44
N ALA A 140 5.88 -14.65 3.99
CA ALA A 140 4.87 -13.61 4.19
C ALA A 140 5.05 -12.40 3.28
N SER A 141 3.93 -11.85 2.82
CA SER A 141 3.89 -10.53 2.19
C SER A 141 2.68 -9.75 2.66
N ARG A 142 2.65 -8.44 2.39
CA ARG A 142 1.47 -7.60 2.58
C ARG A 142 1.17 -6.86 1.28
N SER A 143 -0.08 -6.93 0.83
CA SER A 143 -0.55 -6.20 -0.36
C SER A 143 -1.37 -5.00 0.08
N ASP A 144 -0.99 -3.81 -0.37
CA ASP A 144 -1.62 -2.54 -0.02
C ASP A 144 -2.48 -2.05 -1.21
N PHE A 145 -3.71 -1.64 -0.94
CA PHE A 145 -4.72 -1.30 -1.94
C PHE A 145 -5.38 0.04 -1.66
N ARG A 146 -5.90 0.65 -2.73
CA ARG A 146 -6.94 1.68 -2.65
C ARG A 146 -8.27 1.08 -3.05
N LEU A 147 -9.30 1.34 -2.26
CA LEU A 147 -10.68 0.99 -2.55
C LEU A 147 -11.46 2.28 -2.80
N ASP A 148 -11.70 2.57 -4.08
CA ASP A 148 -12.51 3.71 -4.48
C ASP A 148 -13.99 3.34 -4.49
N ASP A 149 -14.68 3.74 -3.42
CA ASP A 149 -16.11 3.64 -3.21
C ASP A 149 -16.82 5.01 -3.29
N THR A 150 -16.15 6.01 -3.86
CA THR A 150 -16.61 7.41 -3.82
C THR A 150 -17.62 7.76 -4.93
N GLY A 151 -17.65 6.97 -6.00
CA GLY A 151 -18.55 7.15 -7.13
C GLY A 151 -19.88 6.39 -6.99
N PRO A 152 -20.86 6.67 -7.86
CA PRO A 152 -22.15 5.98 -7.87
C PRO A 152 -22.08 4.55 -8.45
N GLY A 153 -20.92 4.13 -8.95
CA GLY A 153 -20.69 2.81 -9.54
C GLY A 153 -20.22 1.77 -8.53
N PRO A 154 -19.91 0.53 -8.97
CA PRO A 154 -19.31 -0.47 -8.12
C PRO A 154 -17.94 0.02 -7.61
N ALA A 155 -17.62 -0.34 -6.36
CA ALA A 155 -16.34 0.02 -5.77
C ALA A 155 -15.17 -0.55 -6.60
N ARG A 156 -14.16 0.27 -6.84
CA ARG A 156 -12.98 -0.09 -7.63
C ARG A 156 -11.82 -0.38 -6.69
N LEU A 157 -11.35 -1.63 -6.70
CA LEU A 157 -10.17 -2.05 -5.96
C LEU A 157 -8.92 -1.92 -6.83
N VAL A 158 -7.89 -1.26 -6.32
CA VAL A 158 -6.61 -1.01 -7.02
C VAL A 158 -5.44 -1.40 -6.13
N LEU A 159 -4.63 -2.36 -6.56
CA LEU A 159 -3.38 -2.76 -5.92
C LEU A 159 -2.31 -1.68 -6.15
N LEU A 160 -1.70 -1.20 -5.07
CA LEU A 160 -0.63 -0.20 -5.11
C LEU A 160 0.75 -0.84 -5.08
N GLU A 161 0.97 -1.73 -4.12
CA GLU A 161 2.27 -2.35 -3.89
C GLU A 161 2.14 -3.68 -3.13
N VAL A 162 3.20 -4.49 -3.19
CA VAL A 162 3.39 -5.67 -2.37
C VAL A 162 4.65 -5.48 -1.54
N ASN A 163 4.48 -5.39 -0.23
CA ASN A 163 5.57 -5.38 0.73
C ASN A 163 5.98 -6.82 1.04
N THR A 164 7.18 -7.19 0.59
CA THR A 164 7.75 -8.55 0.74
C THR A 164 8.43 -8.78 2.09
N GLN A 165 8.54 -7.76 2.94
CA GLN A 165 9.07 -7.85 4.29
C GLN A 165 8.24 -6.99 5.25
N PRO A 166 6.98 -7.38 5.50
CA PRO A 166 6.09 -6.63 6.36
C PRO A 166 6.65 -6.48 7.78
N GLY A 167 6.31 -5.38 8.43
CA GLY A 167 6.72 -5.11 9.81
C GLY A 167 6.24 -6.18 10.79
N MET A 168 7.02 -6.37 11.86
CA MET A 168 6.77 -7.36 12.92
C MET A 168 6.75 -6.73 14.32
N THR A 169 6.57 -5.42 14.43
CA THR A 169 6.42 -4.73 15.73
C THR A 169 5.03 -4.96 16.33
N ALA A 170 4.83 -4.56 17.59
CA ALA A 170 3.54 -4.67 18.28
C ALA A 170 2.38 -3.91 17.60
N THR A 171 2.69 -2.91 16.76
CA THR A 171 1.72 -2.11 15.99
C THR A 171 1.70 -2.49 14.50
N SER A 172 2.40 -3.56 14.12
CA SER A 172 2.48 -3.96 12.72
C SER A 172 1.25 -4.76 12.26
N LEU A 173 0.84 -4.50 11.02
CA LEU A 173 -0.38 -5.02 10.43
C LEU A 173 -0.36 -6.54 10.22
N LEU A 174 0.78 -7.14 9.87
CA LEU A 174 0.84 -8.60 9.66
C LEU A 174 0.60 -9.38 10.97
N PRO A 175 1.30 -9.09 12.10
CA PRO A 175 0.95 -9.66 13.40
C PRO A 175 -0.49 -9.43 13.85
N GLU A 176 -1.04 -8.24 13.62
CA GLU A 176 -2.42 -7.89 13.99
C GLU A 176 -3.44 -8.75 13.22
N GLN A 177 -3.27 -8.90 11.90
CA GLN A 177 -4.10 -9.78 11.08
C GLN A 177 -3.95 -11.26 11.46
N ALA A 178 -2.73 -11.70 11.77
CA ALA A 178 -2.46 -13.07 12.19
C ALA A 178 -3.18 -13.39 13.51
N ALA A 179 -3.09 -12.49 14.50
CA ALA A 179 -3.76 -12.64 15.79
C ALA A 179 -5.28 -12.73 15.64
N TYR A 180 -5.88 -11.89 14.78
CA TYR A 180 -7.31 -11.98 14.45
C TYR A 180 -7.69 -13.32 13.82
N CYS A 181 -6.81 -13.90 13.02
CA CYS A 181 -6.99 -15.24 12.45
C CYS A 181 -6.66 -16.38 13.43
N GLY A 182 -6.43 -16.08 14.71
CA GLY A 182 -6.12 -17.07 15.74
C GLY A 182 -4.67 -17.54 15.77
N ILE A 183 -3.75 -16.83 15.11
CA ILE A 183 -2.32 -17.14 15.08
C ILE A 183 -1.60 -16.20 16.03
N SER A 184 -1.07 -16.73 17.14
CA SER A 184 -0.30 -15.93 18.09
C SER A 184 1.04 -15.45 17.49
N TYR A 185 1.61 -14.40 18.07
CA TYR A 185 2.90 -13.87 17.62
C TYR A 185 4.04 -14.92 17.63
N PRO A 186 4.19 -15.77 18.68
CA PRO A 186 5.16 -16.87 18.64
C PRO A 186 4.89 -17.89 17.54
N GLU A 187 3.63 -18.25 17.28
CA GLU A 187 3.26 -19.17 16.20
C GLU A 187 3.59 -18.56 14.82
N LEU A 188 3.31 -17.27 14.61
CA LEU A 188 3.68 -16.56 13.39
C LEU A 188 5.19 -16.55 13.18
N CYS A 189 5.97 -16.24 14.23
CA CYS A 189 7.44 -16.27 14.16
C CYS A 189 7.96 -17.67 13.83
N GLY A 190 7.41 -18.70 14.49
CA GLY A 190 7.79 -20.10 14.24
C GLY A 190 7.50 -20.50 12.80
N TRP A 191 6.30 -20.20 12.32
CA TRP A 191 5.90 -20.45 10.94
C TRP A 191 6.83 -19.76 9.93
N LEU A 192 7.19 -18.49 10.15
CA LEU A 192 8.13 -17.77 9.27
C LEU A 192 9.51 -18.44 9.20
N VAL A 193 10.01 -18.94 10.34
CA VAL A 193 11.29 -19.66 10.39
C VAL A 193 11.20 -20.99 9.66
N GLU A 194 10.09 -21.72 9.79
CA GLU A 194 9.86 -22.98 9.07
C GLU A 194 9.78 -22.76 7.56
N GLN A 195 9.14 -21.68 7.11
CA GLN A 195 9.06 -21.32 5.69
C GLN A 195 10.38 -20.80 5.10
N ALA A 196 11.35 -20.43 5.93
CA ALA A 196 12.67 -19.98 5.47
C ALA A 196 13.59 -21.13 5.04
N ALA A 197 13.18 -22.39 5.23
CA ALA A 197 13.92 -23.55 4.76
C ALA A 197 14.03 -23.53 3.22
N CYS A 198 15.23 -23.79 2.69
CA CYS A 198 15.44 -23.87 1.23
C CYS A 198 14.47 -24.89 0.61
N PRO A 199 13.87 -24.59 -0.56
CA PRO A 199 13.20 -25.61 -1.36
C PRO A 199 14.19 -26.77 -1.60
N GLN A 200 13.81 -27.97 -1.17
CA GLN A 200 14.55 -29.19 -1.51
C GLN A 200 14.25 -29.62 -2.95
#